data_AF-A0AAW0C5D3-F1
#
_entry.id   AF-A0AAW0C5D3-F1
#
_cell.length_a   1.000
_cell.length_b   1.000
_cell.length_c   1.000
_cell.angle_alpha   90.00
_cell.angle_beta   90.00
_cell.angle_gamma   90.00
#
_symmetry.space_group_name_H-M   'P 1'
#
loop_
_entity.id
_entity.type
_entity.pdbx_description
1 polymer ?
#
loop_
_entity_poly.entity_id
_entity_poly.type
_entity_poly.pdbx_seq_one_letter_code
_entity_poly.pdbx_strand_id
1 'polypeptide(L)'
;MWINGSDVDPGTLAPIDKDSKKEEPQGIDALPPDYTVLKKWEAALPQHNLTLPFPEGKKGRYVKFSNQSGGIGWNNCFNEVLMNAHLAYVSGRGYVFRDYYWSAEHYRWPREKWTTDQPHTPLNAIVSGPVSGGPFDALTSQKGNFQPLTRSPHD
;
A
#
# COMPACT_ATOMS: atom_id res chain seq x y z
N MET A 1 -17.97 18.20 -9.07
CA MET A 1 -18.81 18.52 -10.23
C MET A 1 -18.96 17.23 -11.03
N TRP A 2 -20.10 16.57 -10.93
CA TRP A 2 -20.43 15.37 -11.70
C TRP A 2 -21.27 15.81 -12.89
N ILE A 3 -20.90 15.39 -14.11
CA ILE A 3 -21.71 15.63 -15.30
C ILE A 3 -22.73 14.49 -15.39
N ASN A 4 -24.03 14.83 -15.41
CA ASN A 4 -25.11 13.89 -15.65
C ASN A 4 -25.11 13.47 -17.13
N GLY A 5 -25.21 12.17 -17.39
CA GLY A 5 -25.18 11.58 -18.74
C GLY A 5 -26.43 11.80 -19.60
N SER A 6 -27.25 12.82 -19.29
CA SER A 6 -28.49 13.13 -20.01
C SER A 6 -28.34 14.19 -21.10
N ASP A 7 -27.19 14.85 -21.18
CA ASP A 7 -26.99 16.01 -22.06
C ASP A 7 -26.21 15.67 -23.34
N VAL A 8 -26.12 14.39 -23.70
CA VAL A 8 -25.41 13.93 -24.90
C VAL A 8 -26.43 13.55 -25.97
N ASP A 9 -26.48 14.33 -27.05
CA ASP A 9 -27.33 14.11 -28.22
C ASP A 9 -27.03 12.73 -28.85
N PRO A 10 -28.01 11.80 -28.95
CA PRO A 10 -27.77 10.43 -29.41
C PRO A 10 -27.34 10.34 -30.88
N GLY A 11 -27.37 11.45 -31.63
CA GLY A 11 -27.04 11.50 -33.06
C GLY A 11 -25.57 11.78 -33.42
N THR A 12 -24.67 12.03 -32.47
CA THR A 12 -23.27 12.42 -32.77
C THR A 12 -22.22 11.33 -32.47
N LEU A 13 -22.63 10.17 -31.96
CA LEU A 13 -21.70 9.06 -31.77
C LEU A 13 -21.52 8.32 -33.09
N ALA A 14 -20.34 8.48 -33.69
CA ALA A 14 -19.89 7.64 -34.78
C ALA A 14 -20.12 6.15 -34.42
N PRO A 15 -20.47 5.28 -35.39
CA PRO A 15 -20.66 3.87 -35.11
C PRO A 15 -19.44 3.32 -34.37
N ILE A 16 -19.65 2.82 -33.15
CA ILE A 16 -18.62 2.05 -32.46
C ILE A 16 -18.47 0.79 -33.29
N ASP A 17 -17.42 0.75 -34.10
CA ASP A 17 -17.01 -0.43 -34.84
C ASP A 17 -16.77 -1.55 -33.83
N LYS A 18 -17.75 -2.46 -33.72
CA LYS A 18 -17.70 -3.61 -32.80
C LYS A 18 -16.65 -4.64 -33.24
N ASP A 19 -16.12 -4.49 -34.44
CA ASP A 19 -15.07 -5.32 -35.03
C ASP A 19 -13.73 -4.59 -35.14
N SER A 20 -13.63 -3.38 -34.58
CA SER A 20 -12.34 -2.78 -34.29
C SER A 20 -11.67 -3.67 -33.26
N LYS A 21 -10.89 -4.64 -33.76
CA LYS A 21 -9.79 -5.22 -33.01
C LYS A 21 -9.05 -4.00 -32.46
N LYS A 22 -9.23 -3.72 -31.17
CA LYS A 22 -8.30 -2.86 -30.46
C LYS A 22 -6.97 -3.48 -30.79
N GLU A 23 -6.17 -2.77 -31.58
CA GLU A 23 -4.75 -3.04 -31.62
C GLU A 23 -4.31 -2.83 -30.17
N GLU A 24 -4.34 -3.90 -29.37
CA GLU A 24 -3.57 -3.94 -28.15
C GLU A 24 -2.18 -3.53 -28.57
N PRO A 25 -1.59 -2.47 -27.98
CA PRO A 25 -0.25 -2.07 -28.35
C PRO A 25 0.63 -3.32 -28.23
N GLN A 26 1.06 -3.81 -29.39
CA GLN A 26 1.73 -5.09 -29.49
C GLN A 26 3.02 -5.00 -28.69
N GLY A 27 3.06 -5.81 -27.63
CA GLY A 27 4.23 -6.38 -26.99
C GLY A 27 5.44 -5.48 -26.80
N ILE A 28 5.53 -4.81 -25.65
CA ILE A 28 6.83 -4.71 -25.00
C ILE A 28 6.99 -5.98 -24.19
N ASP A 29 7.94 -6.80 -24.58
CA ASP A 29 8.56 -7.87 -23.78
C ASP A 29 9.23 -7.34 -22.49
N ALA A 30 8.68 -6.30 -21.87
CA ALA A 30 9.23 -5.69 -20.68
C ALA A 30 9.21 -6.71 -19.56
N LEU A 31 10.39 -7.04 -19.05
CA LEU A 31 10.56 -7.80 -17.82
C LEU A 31 9.80 -7.12 -16.67
N PRO A 32 9.47 -7.84 -15.59
CA PRO A 32 8.97 -7.22 -14.37
C PRO A 32 9.91 -6.08 -13.92
N PRO A 33 9.38 -5.01 -13.31
CA PRO A 33 10.20 -3.94 -12.77
C PRO A 33 11.26 -4.46 -11.80
N ASP A 34 12.49 -3.95 -11.93
CA ASP A 34 13.53 -4.21 -10.95
C ASP A 34 13.43 -3.21 -9.80
N TYR A 35 13.23 -3.71 -8.58
CA TYR A 35 13.16 -2.92 -7.36
C TYR A 35 14.45 -2.94 -6.54
N THR A 36 15.57 -3.43 -7.08
CA THR A 36 16.84 -3.56 -6.34
C THR A 36 17.27 -2.24 -5.69
N VAL A 37 17.16 -1.12 -6.39
CA VAL A 37 17.49 0.21 -5.85
C VAL A 37 16.54 0.60 -4.72
N LEU A 38 15.24 0.40 -4.91
CA LEU A 38 14.23 0.72 -3.90
C LEU A 38 14.40 -0.13 -2.65
N LYS A 39 14.65 -1.43 -2.78
CA LYS A 39 14.90 -2.34 -1.65
C LYS A 39 16.16 -1.97 -0.87
N LYS A 40 17.22 -1.51 -1.55
CA LYS A 40 18.42 -0.97 -0.89
C LYS A 40 18.11 0.29 -0.08
N TRP A 41 17.28 1.18 -0.63
CA TRP A 41 16.81 2.36 0.09
C TRP A 41 15.92 2.00 1.28
N GLU A 42 14.97 1.05 1.12
CA GLU A 42 14.12 0.57 2.22
C GLU A 42 14.96 -0.04 3.35
N ALA A 43 15.99 -0.84 3.01
CA ALA A 43 16.91 -1.40 3.99
C ALA A 43 17.68 -0.32 4.77
N ALA A 44 17.90 0.85 4.17
CA ALA A 44 18.58 1.99 4.79
C ALA A 44 17.65 2.96 5.54
N LEU A 45 16.36 2.64 5.68
CA LEU A 45 15.41 3.49 6.39
C LEU A 45 15.83 3.73 7.86
N PRO A 46 15.64 4.95 8.41
CA PRO A 46 16.14 5.32 9.74
C PRO A 46 15.69 4.38 10.87
N GLN A 47 14.45 3.90 10.83
CA GLN A 47 13.86 3.01 11.83
C GLN A 47 14.58 1.65 11.96
N HIS A 48 15.43 1.25 11.01
CA HIS A 48 16.25 0.05 11.11
C HIS A 48 17.49 0.23 12.00
N ASN A 49 17.80 1.45 12.42
CA ASN A 49 18.93 1.72 13.29
C ASN A 49 18.65 1.25 14.73
N LEU A 50 19.28 0.15 15.14
CA LEU A 50 19.11 -0.46 16.46
C LEU A 50 19.64 0.40 17.62
N THR A 51 20.44 1.43 17.33
CA THR A 51 21.00 2.34 18.35
C THR A 51 20.04 3.47 18.75
N LEU A 52 18.91 3.61 18.07
CA LEU A 52 17.91 4.64 18.37
C LEU A 52 17.29 4.46 19.78
N PRO A 53 16.92 5.57 20.44
CA PRO A 53 16.18 5.51 21.69
C PRO A 53 14.76 4.98 21.47
N PHE A 54 14.12 4.55 22.56
CA PHE A 54 12.70 4.26 22.58
C PHE A 54 11.90 5.47 22.04
N PRO A 55 10.87 5.30 21.18
CA PRO A 55 10.13 4.06 20.88
C PRO A 55 10.72 3.17 19.77
N GLU A 56 11.87 3.51 19.21
CA GLU A 56 12.53 2.76 18.14
C GLU A 56 13.77 2.01 18.66
N GLY A 57 14.59 1.52 17.73
CA GLY A 57 15.84 0.83 18.03
C GLY A 57 15.66 -0.53 18.69
N LYS A 58 16.70 -1.01 19.40
CA LYS A 58 16.74 -2.36 20.00
C LYS A 58 15.63 -2.62 21.03
N LYS A 59 15.16 -1.55 21.70
CA LYS A 59 14.06 -1.62 22.69
C LYS A 59 12.72 -1.18 22.09
N GLY A 60 12.67 -0.89 20.80
CA GLY A 60 11.46 -0.50 20.11
C GLY A 60 10.44 -1.62 20.07
N ARG A 61 9.17 -1.25 19.97
CA ARG A 61 8.06 -2.21 19.87
C ARG A 61 7.50 -2.11 18.47
N TYR A 62 7.47 -3.24 17.77
CA TYR A 62 6.94 -3.32 16.41
C TYR A 62 5.76 -4.28 16.35
N VAL A 63 4.90 -4.12 15.36
CA VAL A 63 3.80 -5.06 15.08
C VAL A 63 3.74 -5.37 13.60
N LYS A 64 3.73 -6.67 13.31
CA LYS A 64 3.48 -7.22 11.98
C LYS A 64 2.10 -7.86 11.97
N PHE A 65 1.26 -7.42 11.06
CA PHE A 65 -0.07 -7.99 10.86
C PHE A 65 0.04 -9.14 9.86
N SER A 66 -0.19 -10.37 10.31
CA SER A 66 -0.16 -11.56 9.44
C SER A 66 -1.37 -11.64 8.53
N ASN A 67 -2.50 -11.08 8.96
CA ASN A 67 -3.78 -11.05 8.25
C ASN A 67 -3.82 -10.13 7.03
N GLN A 68 -2.84 -9.23 6.85
CA GLN A 68 -2.84 -8.28 5.74
C GLN A 68 -3.09 -9.01 4.41
N SER A 69 -4.27 -8.74 3.85
CA SER A 69 -4.82 -9.42 2.68
C SER A 69 -3.89 -9.27 1.48
N GLY A 70 -3.75 -10.36 0.72
CA GLY A 70 -3.07 -10.39 -0.57
C GLY A 70 -3.90 -11.17 -1.57
N GLY A 71 -3.54 -11.10 -2.85
CA GLY A 71 -4.24 -11.83 -3.91
C GLY A 71 -5.60 -11.26 -4.30
N ILE A 72 -6.05 -10.17 -3.65
CA ILE A 72 -7.27 -9.43 -4.00
C ILE A 72 -6.91 -8.02 -4.51
N GLY A 73 -7.92 -7.30 -5.02
CA GLY A 73 -7.74 -5.96 -5.59
C GLY A 73 -7.11 -4.97 -4.60
N TRP A 74 -6.25 -4.11 -5.14
CA TRP A 74 -5.44 -3.14 -4.38
C TRP A 74 -6.25 -2.31 -3.37
N ASN A 75 -7.43 -1.82 -3.74
CA ASN A 75 -8.25 -1.00 -2.84
C ASN A 75 -8.62 -1.69 -1.51
N ASN A 76 -8.88 -3.00 -1.54
CA ASN A 76 -9.20 -3.76 -0.34
C ASN A 76 -7.95 -3.93 0.54
N CYS A 77 -6.83 -4.31 -0.08
CA CYS A 77 -5.55 -4.42 0.61
C CYS A 77 -5.10 -3.08 1.21
N PHE A 78 -5.29 -1.99 0.48
CA PHE A 78 -4.87 -0.66 0.91
C PHE A 78 -5.67 -0.18 2.12
N ASN A 79 -6.99 -0.36 2.13
CA ASN A 79 -7.81 -0.02 3.31
C ASN A 79 -7.35 -0.77 4.56
N GLU A 80 -7.01 -2.05 4.43
CA GLU A 80 -6.47 -2.84 5.54
C GLU A 80 -5.08 -2.35 5.99
N VAL A 81 -4.19 -2.01 5.04
CA VAL A 81 -2.87 -1.42 5.34
C VAL A 81 -3.01 -0.12 6.12
N LEU A 82 -3.92 0.77 5.71
CA LEU A 82 -4.20 2.03 6.42
C LEU A 82 -4.70 1.78 7.85
N MET A 83 -5.66 0.86 8.01
CA MET A 83 -6.20 0.48 9.32
C MET A 83 -5.11 -0.12 10.23
N ASN A 84 -4.30 -1.05 9.71
CA ASN A 84 -3.24 -1.71 10.46
C ASN A 84 -2.14 -0.73 10.88
N ALA A 85 -1.75 0.19 9.99
CA ALA A 85 -0.78 1.25 10.30
C ALA A 85 -1.31 2.18 11.40
N HIS A 86 -2.60 2.57 11.31
CA HIS A 86 -3.24 3.37 12.35
C HIS A 86 -3.33 2.63 13.69
N LEU A 87 -3.67 1.33 13.68
CA LEU A 87 -3.72 0.51 14.88
C LEU A 87 -2.33 0.35 15.54
N ALA A 88 -1.28 0.19 14.74
CA ALA A 88 0.09 0.19 15.23
C ALA A 88 0.42 1.52 15.92
N TYR A 89 0.09 2.64 15.27
CA TYR A 89 0.31 3.98 15.81
C TYR A 89 -0.37 4.20 17.16
N VAL A 90 -1.69 3.96 17.26
CA VAL A 90 -2.44 4.17 18.52
C VAL A 90 -2.05 3.19 19.62
N SER A 91 -1.51 2.02 19.28
CA SER A 91 -0.98 1.05 20.25
C SER A 91 0.47 1.35 20.70
N GLY A 92 1.08 2.42 20.19
CA GLY A 92 2.45 2.80 20.49
C GLY A 92 3.47 1.77 20.00
N ARG A 93 3.26 1.27 18.78
CA ARG A 93 4.12 0.30 18.09
C ARG A 93 4.46 0.79 16.68
N GLY A 94 5.67 0.52 16.21
CA GLY A 94 6.04 0.71 14.81
C GLY A 94 5.32 -0.32 13.92
N TYR A 95 4.71 0.15 12.83
CA TYR A 95 4.09 -0.73 11.85
C TYR A 95 5.16 -1.39 10.97
N VAL A 96 5.15 -2.73 10.91
CA VAL A 96 5.99 -3.50 9.98
C VAL A 96 5.23 -3.65 8.67
N PHE A 97 5.43 -2.70 7.76
CA PHE A 97 4.86 -2.74 6.42
C PHE A 97 5.48 -3.87 5.58
N ARG A 98 4.78 -4.27 4.52
CA ARG A 98 5.16 -5.37 3.64
C ARG A 98 4.82 -5.04 2.19
N ASP A 99 5.46 -5.76 1.27
CA ASP A 99 5.18 -5.69 -0.15
C ASP A 99 3.72 -6.07 -0.46
N TYR A 100 3.18 -5.50 -1.53
CA TYR A 100 1.88 -5.85 -2.07
C TYR A 100 2.00 -7.06 -3.01
N TYR A 101 1.10 -8.03 -2.80
CA TYR A 101 0.95 -9.20 -3.63
C TYR A 101 -0.43 -9.19 -4.26
N TRP A 102 -0.49 -9.17 -5.60
CA TRP A 102 -1.72 -9.39 -6.34
C TRP A 102 -1.85 -10.86 -6.78
N SER A 103 -3.03 -11.21 -7.30
CA SER A 103 -3.26 -12.54 -7.88
C SER A 103 -2.37 -12.70 -9.11
N ALA A 104 -1.74 -13.87 -9.23
CA ALA A 104 -0.80 -14.20 -10.30
C ALA A 104 -1.36 -13.89 -11.71
N GLU A 105 -2.65 -14.14 -11.90
CA GLU A 105 -3.38 -13.97 -13.16
C GLU A 105 -3.51 -12.50 -13.59
N HIS A 106 -3.35 -11.56 -12.66
CA HIS A 106 -3.48 -10.12 -12.94
C HIS A 106 -2.15 -9.48 -13.31
N TYR A 107 -1.03 -10.20 -13.19
CA TYR A 107 0.24 -9.73 -13.72
C TYR A 107 0.30 -9.99 -15.23
N ARG A 108 0.75 -8.98 -15.98
CA ARG A 108 0.91 -9.06 -17.43
C ARG A 108 2.01 -10.02 -17.88
N TRP A 109 2.94 -10.35 -16.98
CA TRP A 109 4.12 -11.17 -17.30
C TRP A 109 3.83 -12.66 -17.13
N PRO A 110 4.21 -13.49 -18.12
CA PRO A 110 4.11 -14.93 -17.97
C PRO A 110 5.14 -15.41 -16.92
N ARG A 111 4.89 -16.60 -16.35
CA ARG A 111 5.61 -17.11 -15.17
C ARG A 111 7.12 -17.24 -15.40
N GLU A 112 7.53 -17.55 -16.63
CA GLU A 112 8.91 -17.73 -17.05
C GLU A 112 9.71 -16.42 -16.98
N LYS A 113 9.03 -15.27 -16.98
CA LYS A 113 9.65 -13.94 -16.84
C LYS A 113 9.67 -13.44 -15.40
N TRP A 114 9.14 -14.19 -14.44
CA TRP A 114 9.13 -13.76 -13.05
C TRP A 114 10.54 -13.82 -12.45
N THR A 115 10.93 -12.77 -11.74
CA THR A 115 12.23 -12.70 -11.04
C THR A 115 12.20 -13.36 -9.66
N THR A 116 11.00 -13.70 -9.17
CA THR A 116 10.73 -14.35 -7.87
C THR A 116 9.57 -15.34 -7.99
N ASP A 117 9.36 -16.20 -7.00
CA ASP A 117 8.30 -17.23 -6.99
C ASP A 117 6.90 -16.67 -7.30
N GLN A 118 6.64 -15.43 -6.87
CA GLN A 118 5.47 -14.63 -7.23
C GLN A 118 5.89 -13.16 -7.39
N PRO A 119 5.42 -12.43 -8.42
CA PRO A 119 5.68 -11.01 -8.56
C PRO A 119 5.05 -10.25 -7.39
N HIS A 120 5.73 -9.22 -6.92
CA HIS A 120 5.29 -8.38 -5.83
C HIS A 120 5.77 -6.95 -6.05
N THR A 121 5.06 -6.00 -5.45
CA THR A 121 5.36 -4.58 -5.55
C THR A 121 5.72 -4.08 -4.16
N PRO A 122 6.96 -3.61 -3.91
CA PRO A 122 7.30 -2.98 -2.64
C PRO A 122 6.32 -1.85 -2.35
N LEU A 123 5.89 -1.73 -1.08
CA LEU A 123 4.86 -0.75 -0.74
C LEU A 123 5.29 0.68 -1.08
N ASN A 124 6.57 1.00 -0.87
CA ASN A 124 7.12 2.32 -1.21
C ASN A 124 7.20 2.61 -2.72
N ALA A 125 6.95 1.62 -3.59
CA ALA A 125 6.84 1.87 -5.03
C ALA A 125 5.50 2.53 -5.40
N ILE A 126 4.48 2.41 -4.54
CA ILE A 126 3.10 2.81 -4.84
C ILE A 126 2.46 3.71 -3.77
N VAL A 127 3.04 3.77 -2.57
CA VAL A 127 2.55 4.59 -1.45
C VAL A 127 3.73 5.22 -0.72
N SER A 128 3.55 6.44 -0.24
CA SER A 128 4.48 7.13 0.67
C SER A 128 3.79 7.52 1.98
N GLY A 129 4.58 7.75 3.03
CA GLY A 129 4.11 8.29 4.30
C GLY A 129 4.15 7.26 5.44
N PRO A 130 3.39 7.48 6.52
CA PRO A 130 3.54 6.68 7.74
C PRO A 130 3.31 5.18 7.53
N VAL A 131 2.40 4.83 6.63
CA VAL A 131 2.04 3.45 6.34
C VAL A 131 3.13 2.69 5.57
N SER A 132 4.11 3.40 5.01
CA SER A 132 5.25 2.83 4.28
C SER A 132 6.60 3.16 4.95
N GLY A 133 6.58 3.47 6.25
CA GLY A 133 7.78 3.70 7.05
C GLY A 133 8.22 5.16 7.13
N GLY A 134 7.40 6.11 6.68
CA GLY A 134 7.58 7.53 6.97
C GLY A 134 7.21 7.88 8.42
N PRO A 135 7.56 9.09 8.89
CA PRO A 135 7.11 9.55 10.19
C PRO A 135 5.60 9.80 10.16
N PHE A 136 4.89 9.48 11.24
CA PHE A 136 3.63 10.15 11.52
C PHE A 136 3.97 11.62 11.80
N ASP A 137 3.28 12.55 11.15
CA ASP A 137 3.36 13.96 11.53
C ASP A 137 3.19 14.01 13.04
N ALA A 138 4.19 14.56 13.73
CA ALA A 138 4.02 14.87 15.13
C ALA A 138 2.80 15.77 15.16
N LEU A 139 1.68 15.27 15.70
CA LEU A 139 0.57 16.13 16.08
C LEU A 139 1.20 17.19 16.98
N THR A 140 1.45 18.35 16.40
CA THR A 140 1.99 19.52 17.09
C THR A 140 1.17 19.69 18.34
N SER A 141 1.80 19.46 19.49
CA SER A 141 1.49 20.14 20.74
C SER A 141 -0.01 20.29 21.07
N GLN A 142 -0.80 19.23 20.89
CA GLN A 142 -2.07 19.08 21.59
C GLN A 142 -1.90 17.91 22.54
N LYS A 143 -1.35 18.23 23.73
CA LYS A 143 -1.66 17.53 24.98
C LYS A 143 -3.18 17.62 25.24
N GLY A 144 -3.98 17.04 24.37
CA GLY A 144 -5.43 17.06 24.40
C GLY A 144 -5.93 15.63 24.45
N ASN A 145 -6.00 15.08 25.66
CA ASN A 145 -6.98 14.06 26.05
C ASN A 145 -7.19 12.85 25.12
N PHE A 146 -6.15 12.09 24.80
CA PHE A 146 -6.37 10.64 24.67
C PHE A 146 -6.23 10.00 26.04
N GLN A 147 -7.32 10.04 26.82
CA GLN A 147 -7.45 9.13 27.94
C GLN A 147 -7.65 7.73 27.37
N PRO A 148 -6.89 6.71 27.81
CA PRO A 148 -7.28 5.33 27.58
C PRO A 148 -8.71 5.18 28.10
N LEU A 149 -9.59 4.49 27.36
CA LEU A 149 -10.87 4.06 27.90
C LEU A 149 -10.59 3.07 29.04
N THR A 150 -10.31 3.58 30.23
CA THR A 150 -10.39 2.80 31.45
C THR A 150 -11.86 2.47 31.62
N ARG A 151 -12.23 1.21 31.40
CA ARG A 151 -13.54 0.70 31.77
C ARG A 151 -13.80 1.11 33.22
N SER A 152 -14.91 1.82 33.45
CA SER A 152 -15.37 2.14 34.80
C SER A 152 -15.54 0.84 35.60
N PRO A 153 -15.15 0.76 36.88
CA PRO A 153 -15.29 -0.46 37.70
C PRO A 153 -16.74 -0.87 38.03
N HIS A 154 -17.74 -0.28 37.36
CA HIS A 154 -19.15 -0.55 37.60
C HIS A 154 -19.87 -0.71 36.26
N ASP A 155 -19.64 -1.84 35.58
CA ASP A 155 -20.53 -2.47 34.59
C ASP A 155 -20.21 -3.97 34.52
#